data_AF-A0A953ZFE7-F1
#
_entry.id   AF-A0A953ZFE7-F1
#
_cell.length_a   1.000
_cell.length_b   1.000
_cell.length_c   1.000
_cell.angle_alpha   90.00
_cell.angle_beta   90.00
_cell.angle_gamma   90.00
#
_symmetry.space_group_name_H-M   'P 1'
#
loop_
_entity.id
_entity.type
_entity.pdbx_description
1 polymer ?
#
loop_
_entity_poly.entity_id
_entity_poly.type
_entity_poly.pdbx_seq_one_letter_code
_entity_poly.pdbx_strand_id
1 'polypeptide(L)'
;ISFSTSKGGDWIDQQAAQVMGCAASKITAVKERGVDINAPKTPEEEAIVIYYRHLIKYSLDNIVKKFEGTKDIPNFPKPVPIAVSGGTSKVGGFVAVFKDEFSKMADRFPIKISDIRQAEDQLNATSKGCLLAALSHED
;
A
#
# COMPACT_ATOMS: atom_id res chain seq x y z
N ILE A 1 11.04 -9.43 -10.93
CA ILE A 1 10.79 -9.94 -9.56
C ILE A 1 9.33 -9.65 -9.21
N SER A 2 8.55 -10.66 -8.82
CA SER A 2 7.16 -10.50 -8.33
C SER A 2 6.97 -11.27 -7.02
N PHE A 3 6.05 -10.80 -6.18
CA PHE A 3 5.64 -11.45 -4.93
C PHE A 3 4.26 -10.94 -4.49
N SER A 4 3.66 -11.59 -3.50
CA SER A 4 2.38 -11.20 -2.89
C SER A 4 2.40 -11.42 -1.39
N THR A 5 1.47 -10.77 -0.68
CA THR A 5 1.29 -10.92 0.78
C THR A 5 -0.18 -11.15 1.12
N SER A 6 -0.46 -11.70 2.30
CA SER A 6 -1.83 -12.00 2.75
C SER A 6 -2.56 -10.83 3.45
N LYS A 7 -1.89 -9.70 3.68
CA LYS A 7 -2.49 -8.53 4.33
C LYS A 7 -2.98 -7.50 3.31
N GLY A 8 -4.17 -6.95 3.53
CA GLY A 8 -4.81 -5.94 2.70
C GLY A 8 -5.90 -5.18 3.46
N GLY A 9 -6.87 -4.61 2.74
CA GLY A 9 -7.97 -3.82 3.32
C GLY A 9 -8.79 -4.58 4.38
N ASP A 10 -9.21 -5.81 4.07
CA ASP A 10 -10.01 -6.61 5.00
C ASP A 10 -9.24 -6.98 6.27
N TRP A 11 -7.92 -7.18 6.15
CA TRP A 11 -7.06 -7.42 7.29
C TRP A 11 -7.03 -6.20 8.23
N ILE A 12 -6.98 -4.98 7.69
CA ILE A 12 -7.09 -3.75 8.49
C ILE A 12 -8.42 -3.73 9.26
N ASP A 13 -9.53 -4.00 8.57
CA ASP A 13 -10.86 -3.97 9.16
C ASP A 13 -10.98 -4.97 10.31
N GLN A 14 -10.47 -6.19 10.12
CA GLN A 14 -10.45 -7.23 11.16
C GLN A 14 -9.63 -6.84 12.38
N GLN A 15 -8.42 -6.32 12.16
CA GLN A 15 -7.50 -6.01 13.26
C GLN A 15 -7.97 -4.79 14.07
N ALA A 16 -8.43 -3.74 13.39
CA ALA A 16 -9.02 -2.57 14.06
C ALA A 16 -10.28 -2.97 14.84
N ALA A 17 -11.12 -3.84 14.29
CA ALA A 17 -12.33 -4.30 14.98
C ALA A 17 -12.02 -5.10 16.25
N GLN A 18 -10.98 -5.95 16.18
CA GLN A 18 -10.50 -6.72 17.33
C GLN A 18 -10.07 -5.82 18.49
N VAL A 19 -9.30 -4.75 18.21
CA VAL A 19 -8.86 -3.80 19.24
C VAL A 19 -10.01 -2.94 19.76
N MET A 20 -10.91 -2.53 18.88
CA MET A 20 -12.08 -1.72 19.26
C MET A 20 -13.20 -2.52 19.93
N GLY A 21 -13.07 -3.85 20.02
CA GLY A 21 -14.09 -4.72 20.60
C GLY A 21 -15.43 -4.68 19.87
N CYS A 22 -15.42 -4.54 18.53
CA CYS A 22 -16.62 -4.42 17.72
C CYS A 22 -16.62 -5.33 16.48
N ALA A 23 -17.71 -5.34 15.71
CA ALA A 23 -17.79 -6.12 14.48
C ALA A 23 -16.94 -5.50 13.35
N ALA A 24 -16.27 -6.34 12.54
CA ALA A 24 -15.49 -5.88 11.39
C ALA A 24 -16.30 -5.03 10.41
N SER A 25 -17.57 -5.36 10.18
CA SER A 25 -18.48 -4.59 9.34
C SER A 25 -18.68 -3.14 9.81
N LYS A 26 -18.61 -2.88 11.13
CA LYS A 26 -18.65 -1.51 11.67
C LYS A 26 -17.43 -0.73 11.24
N ILE A 27 -16.24 -1.31 11.35
CA ILE A 27 -14.97 -0.68 10.92
C ILE A 27 -14.95 -0.47 9.41
N THR A 28 -15.35 -1.48 8.62
CA THR A 28 -15.49 -1.32 7.17
C THR A 28 -16.40 -0.15 6.84
N ALA A 29 -17.58 -0.06 7.48
CA ALA A 29 -18.49 1.06 7.26
C ALA A 29 -17.90 2.41 7.68
N VAL A 30 -17.06 2.49 8.71
CA VAL A 30 -16.32 3.72 9.08
C VAL A 30 -15.29 4.07 8.01
N LYS A 31 -14.40 3.15 7.67
CA LYS A 31 -13.34 3.33 6.66
C LYS A 31 -13.91 3.79 5.31
N GLU A 32 -14.92 3.10 4.81
CA GLU A 32 -15.52 3.36 3.49
C GLU A 32 -16.38 4.64 3.46
N ARG A 33 -16.66 5.28 4.61
CA ARG A 33 -17.35 6.60 4.68
C ARG A 33 -16.47 7.79 4.28
N GLY A 34 -15.18 7.57 4.01
CA GLY A 34 -14.25 8.61 3.59
C GLY A 34 -13.31 9.09 4.70
N VAL A 35 -12.71 8.16 5.43
CA VAL A 35 -11.69 8.47 6.44
C VAL A 35 -10.46 9.07 5.77
N ASP A 36 -9.91 10.12 6.39
CA ASP A 36 -8.56 10.62 6.10
C ASP A 36 -7.60 10.14 7.18
N ILE A 37 -6.68 9.25 6.80
CA ILE A 37 -5.73 8.65 7.75
C ILE A 37 -4.60 9.59 8.18
N ASN A 38 -4.54 10.83 7.66
CA ASN A 38 -3.71 11.88 8.25
C ASN A 38 -4.41 12.66 9.37
N ALA A 39 -5.75 12.59 9.44
CA ALA A 39 -6.55 13.39 10.36
C ALA A 39 -7.69 12.56 10.97
N PRO A 40 -7.38 11.49 11.74
CA PRO A 40 -8.40 10.69 12.40
C PRO A 40 -9.17 11.52 13.43
N LYS A 41 -10.49 11.31 13.51
CA LYS A 41 -11.41 12.06 14.37
C LYS A 41 -12.05 11.22 15.47
N THR A 42 -12.07 9.91 15.31
CA THR A 42 -12.68 8.98 16.27
C THR A 42 -11.71 7.88 16.66
N PRO A 43 -11.91 7.22 17.81
CA PRO A 43 -11.10 6.07 18.20
C PRO A 43 -11.07 4.95 17.14
N GLU A 44 -12.19 4.72 16.43
CA GLU A 44 -12.20 3.76 15.32
C GLU A 44 -11.30 4.20 14.16
N GLU A 45 -11.30 5.50 13.81
CA GLU A 45 -10.42 6.04 12.78
C GLU A 45 -8.94 5.95 13.22
N GLU A 46 -8.63 6.22 14.49
CA GLU A 46 -7.28 6.03 15.03
C GLU A 46 -6.81 4.57 14.92
N ALA A 47 -7.67 3.61 15.26
CA ALA A 47 -7.38 2.19 15.08
C ALA A 47 -7.12 1.84 13.60
N ILE A 48 -7.93 2.36 12.68
CA ILE A 48 -7.73 2.22 11.23
C ILE A 48 -6.35 2.75 10.83
N VAL A 49 -5.96 3.95 11.28
CA VAL A 49 -4.65 4.57 10.98
C VAL A 49 -3.49 3.69 11.43
N ILE A 50 -3.55 3.15 12.66
CA ILE A 50 -2.52 2.26 13.21
C ILE A 50 -2.30 1.06 12.28
N TYR A 51 -3.39 0.41 11.86
CA TYR A 51 -3.29 -0.78 11.02
C TYR A 51 -2.96 -0.49 9.56
N TYR A 52 -3.31 0.69 9.03
CA TYR A 52 -2.79 1.16 7.74
C TYR A 52 -1.27 1.36 7.77
N ARG A 53 -0.75 2.05 8.79
CA ARG A 53 0.70 2.24 8.97
C ARG A 53 1.42 0.90 9.11
N HIS A 54 0.86 -0.03 9.88
CA HIS A 54 1.40 -1.37 9.99
C HIS A 54 1.37 -2.10 8.64
N LEU A 55 0.28 -2.05 7.88
CA LEU A 55 0.21 -2.65 6.55
C LEU A 55 1.29 -2.10 5.63
N ILE A 56 1.44 -0.77 5.55
CA ILE A 56 2.43 -0.11 4.70
C ILE A 56 3.85 -0.54 5.09
N LYS A 57 4.18 -0.45 6.38
CA LYS A 57 5.48 -0.89 6.90
C LYS A 57 5.75 -2.35 6.55
N TYR A 58 4.76 -3.22 6.78
CA TYR A 58 4.87 -4.64 6.48
C TYR A 58 5.10 -4.88 4.98
N SER A 59 4.40 -4.16 4.10
CA SER A 59 4.61 -4.26 2.65
C SER A 59 6.02 -3.81 2.26
N LEU A 60 6.50 -2.68 2.78
CA LEU A 60 7.85 -2.18 2.52
C LEU A 60 8.93 -3.17 3.01
N ASP A 61 8.78 -3.72 4.21
CA ASP A 61 9.69 -4.74 4.75
C ASP A 61 9.74 -5.99 3.86
N ASN A 62 8.59 -6.43 3.31
CA ASN A 62 8.55 -7.56 2.39
C ASN A 62 9.19 -7.24 1.05
N ILE A 63 9.10 -5.99 0.56
CA ILE A 63 9.84 -5.56 -0.63
C ILE A 63 11.34 -5.72 -0.37
N VAL A 64 11.86 -5.15 0.73
CA VAL A 64 13.29 -5.25 1.08
C VAL A 64 13.74 -6.71 1.13
N LYS A 65 13.02 -7.56 1.87
CA LYS A 65 13.32 -9.00 1.97
C LYS A 65 13.34 -9.70 0.61
N LYS A 66 12.42 -9.33 -0.30
CA LYS A 66 12.35 -9.95 -1.63
C LYS A 66 13.53 -9.55 -2.51
N PHE A 67 14.02 -8.32 -2.38
CA PHE A 67 15.23 -7.88 -3.06
C PHE A 67 16.47 -8.58 -2.50
N GLU A 68 16.65 -8.65 -1.18
CA GLU A 68 17.78 -9.35 -0.54
C GLU A 68 17.88 -10.83 -0.94
N GLY A 69 16.74 -11.50 -1.11
CA GLY A 69 16.69 -12.90 -1.54
C GLY A 69 16.91 -13.14 -3.05
N THR A 70 17.06 -12.08 -3.86
CA THR A 70 17.23 -12.20 -5.32
C THR A 70 18.69 -12.03 -5.71
N LYS A 71 19.26 -13.02 -6.42
CA LYS A 71 20.68 -13.04 -6.80
C LYS A 71 21.06 -11.99 -7.86
N ASP A 72 20.13 -11.66 -8.76
CA ASP A 72 20.35 -10.72 -9.87
C ASP A 72 19.44 -9.50 -9.73
N ILE A 73 19.73 -8.62 -8.75
CA ILE A 73 19.04 -7.33 -8.65
C ILE A 73 19.50 -6.47 -9.84
N PRO A 74 18.59 -6.00 -10.72
CA PRO A 74 18.96 -5.11 -11.80
C PRO A 74 19.60 -3.84 -11.24
N ASN A 75 20.73 -3.42 -11.81
CA ASN A 75 21.33 -2.14 -11.45
C ASN A 75 20.48 -1.01 -12.05
N PHE A 76 19.94 -0.14 -11.20
CA PHE A 76 19.15 1.02 -11.63
C PHE A 76 20.04 2.28 -11.62
N PRO A 77 20.52 2.76 -12.78
CA PRO A 77 21.39 3.94 -12.83
C PRO A 77 20.64 5.23 -12.45
N LYS A 78 19.31 5.23 -12.52
CA LYS A 78 18.44 6.35 -12.14
C LYS A 78 17.48 5.91 -11.03
N PRO A 79 17.10 6.81 -10.10
CA PRO A 79 16.10 6.49 -9.08
C PRO A 79 14.73 6.13 -9.70
N VAL A 80 14.08 5.11 -9.15
CA VAL A 80 12.86 4.49 -9.69
C VAL A 80 11.62 4.96 -8.90
N PRO A 81 10.50 5.32 -9.53
CA PRO A 81 9.29 5.69 -8.80
C PRO A 81 8.56 4.46 -8.25
N ILE A 82 7.97 4.59 -7.06
CA ILE A 82 6.99 3.63 -6.55
C ILE A 82 5.60 4.08 -7.00
N ALA A 83 4.89 3.18 -7.70
CA ALA A 83 3.49 3.38 -8.04
C ALA A 83 2.62 2.54 -7.10
N VAL A 84 1.62 3.18 -6.48
CA VAL A 84 0.65 2.53 -5.60
C VAL A 84 -0.72 2.52 -6.27
N SER A 85 -1.42 1.39 -6.17
CA SER A 85 -2.76 1.21 -6.71
C SER A 85 -3.59 0.25 -5.84
N GLY A 86 -4.81 -0.07 -6.27
CA GLY A 86 -5.74 -0.96 -5.58
C GLY A 86 -6.66 -0.24 -4.59
N GLY A 87 -7.76 -0.90 -4.23
CA GLY A 87 -8.83 -0.32 -3.39
C GLY A 87 -8.35 0.15 -2.02
N THR A 88 -7.44 -0.59 -1.38
CA THR A 88 -6.84 -0.21 -0.09
C THR A 88 -6.12 1.13 -0.15
N SER A 89 -5.55 1.52 -1.29
CA SER A 89 -4.87 2.81 -1.41
C SER A 89 -5.84 4.00 -1.48
N LYS A 90 -7.15 3.79 -1.68
CA LYS A 90 -8.14 4.86 -1.89
C LYS A 90 -8.47 5.69 -0.65
N VAL A 91 -8.05 5.24 0.53
CA VAL A 91 -8.28 5.99 1.77
C VAL A 91 -7.65 7.39 1.69
N GLY A 92 -8.32 8.38 2.27
CA GLY A 92 -7.81 9.76 2.27
C GLY A 92 -6.44 9.81 2.95
N GLY A 93 -5.50 10.53 2.34
CA GLY A 93 -4.18 10.71 2.95
C GLY A 93 -3.17 9.57 2.74
N PHE A 94 -3.53 8.50 2.02
CA PHE A 94 -2.69 7.31 1.85
C PHE A 94 -1.25 7.62 1.41
N VAL A 95 -1.06 8.43 0.35
CA VAL A 95 0.28 8.75 -0.17
C VAL A 95 1.14 9.47 0.86
N ALA A 96 0.56 10.35 1.66
CA ALA A 96 1.31 11.07 2.70
C ALA A 96 1.77 10.12 3.81
N VAL A 97 0.87 9.26 4.31
CA VAL A 97 1.23 8.22 5.30
C VAL A 97 2.24 7.23 4.73
N PHE A 98 2.13 6.86 3.44
CA PHE A 98 3.10 5.99 2.79
C PHE A 98 4.48 6.63 2.71
N LYS A 99 4.56 7.91 2.31
CA LYS A 99 5.81 8.67 2.27
C LYS A 99 6.45 8.77 3.67
N ASP A 100 5.64 9.01 4.70
CA ASP A 100 6.10 9.02 6.09
C ASP A 100 6.68 7.65 6.52
N GLU A 101 5.95 6.55 6.32
CA GLU A 101 6.45 5.22 6.67
C GLU A 101 7.68 4.81 5.84
N PHE A 102 7.74 5.18 4.56
CA PHE A 102 8.89 4.96 3.71
C PHE A 102 10.12 5.72 4.22
N SER A 103 9.97 6.99 4.63
CA SER A 103 11.07 7.82 5.11
C SER A 103 11.81 7.19 6.31
N LYS A 104 11.09 6.45 7.16
CA LYS A 104 11.63 5.75 8.33
C LYS A 104 12.55 4.58 7.99
N MET A 105 12.54 4.10 6.74
CA MET A 105 13.34 2.97 6.29
C MET A 105 14.04 3.19 4.95
N ALA A 106 14.06 4.43 4.45
CA ALA A 106 14.62 4.77 3.14
C ALA A 106 16.08 4.32 3.00
N ASP A 107 16.88 4.45 4.06
CA ASP A 107 18.31 4.06 4.10
C ASP A 107 18.53 2.55 3.92
N ARG A 108 17.52 1.74 4.23
CA ARG A 108 17.55 0.28 4.12
C ARG A 108 16.88 -0.21 2.84
N PHE A 109 16.33 0.69 2.02
CA PHE A 109 15.64 0.30 0.81
C PHE A 109 16.66 -0.07 -0.28
N PRO A 110 16.46 -1.19 -1.00
CA PRO A 110 17.48 -1.78 -1.88
C PRO A 110 17.81 -0.93 -3.12
N ILE A 111 16.97 0.04 -3.47
CA ILE A 111 17.13 0.89 -4.65
C ILE A 111 16.76 2.34 -4.32
N LYS A 112 17.33 3.29 -5.06
CA LYS A 112 16.98 4.71 -4.92
C LYS A 112 15.58 4.97 -5.47
N ILE A 113 14.76 5.66 -4.69
CA ILE A 113 13.38 6.02 -5.08
C ILE A 113 13.31 7.50 -5.47
N SER A 114 12.70 7.80 -6.63
CA SER A 114 12.51 9.18 -7.11
C SER A 114 11.23 9.82 -6.58
N ASP A 115 10.12 9.08 -6.59
CA ASP A 115 8.82 9.57 -6.14
C ASP A 115 7.94 8.39 -5.71
N ILE A 116 6.91 8.69 -4.92
CA ILE A 116 5.83 7.77 -4.56
C ILE A 116 4.54 8.39 -5.07
N ARG A 117 3.94 7.75 -6.06
CA ARG A 117 2.75 8.23 -6.76
C ARG A 117 1.61 7.23 -6.69
N GLN A 118 0.39 7.73 -6.70
CA GLN A 118 -0.81 6.92 -6.75
C GLN A 118 -1.34 6.88 -8.18
N ALA A 119 -1.82 5.71 -8.63
CA ALA A 119 -2.51 5.60 -9.90
C ALA A 119 -3.78 6.48 -9.90
N GLU A 120 -4.11 7.11 -11.04
CA GLU A 120 -5.34 7.92 -11.16
C GLU A 120 -6.61 7.08 -10.99
N ASP A 121 -6.62 5.88 -11.59
CA ASP A 121 -7.71 4.91 -11.47
C ASP A 121 -7.22 3.67 -10.74
N GLN A 122 -7.37 3.65 -9.41
CA GLN A 122 -6.76 2.63 -8.56
C GLN A 122 -7.48 1.28 -8.67
N LEU A 123 -8.77 1.26 -8.99
CA LEU A 123 -9.55 0.01 -9.05
C LEU A 123 -9.35 -0.71 -10.39
N ASN A 124 -9.16 0.04 -11.47
CA ASN A 124 -8.98 -0.55 -12.81
C ASN A 124 -7.52 -0.60 -13.28
N ALA A 125 -6.55 -0.17 -12.46
CA ALA A 125 -5.14 -0.18 -12.87
C ALA A 125 -4.67 -1.57 -13.33
N THR A 126 -5.06 -2.63 -12.62
CA THR A 126 -4.69 -4.01 -12.97
C THR A 126 -5.34 -4.45 -14.28
N SER A 127 -6.66 -4.24 -14.44
CA SER A 127 -7.37 -4.65 -15.66
C SER A 127 -6.89 -3.88 -16.89
N LYS A 128 -6.63 -2.57 -16.76
CA LYS A 128 -5.99 -1.75 -17.81
C LYS A 128 -4.60 -2.26 -18.17
N GLY A 129 -3.78 -2.61 -17.18
CA GLY A 129 -2.47 -3.20 -17.40
C GLY A 129 -2.55 -4.52 -18.17
N CYS A 130 -3.49 -5.40 -17.82
CA CYS A 130 -3.73 -6.65 -18.55
C CYS A 130 -4.16 -6.40 -20.00
N LEU A 131 -5.04 -5.42 -20.25
CA LEU A 131 -5.48 -5.05 -21.59
C LEU A 131 -4.31 -4.54 -22.44
N LEU A 132 -3.50 -3.62 -21.91
CA LEU A 132 -2.33 -3.09 -22.61
C LEU A 132 -1.30 -4.18 -22.91
N ALA A 133 -1.08 -5.09 -21.97
CA ALA A 133 -0.19 -6.23 -22.17
C ALA A 133 -0.71 -7.16 -23.27
N ALA A 134 -2.02 -7.44 -23.33
CA ALA A 134 -2.59 -8.25 -24.39
C ALA A 134 -2.40 -7.60 -25.77
N LEU A 135 -2.71 -6.30 -25.88
CA LEU A 135 -2.53 -5.53 -27.12
C LEU A 135 -1.06 -5.48 -27.58
N SER A 136 -0.10 -5.42 -26.64
CA SER A 136 1.33 -5.38 -26.99
C SER A 136 1.91 -6.73 -27.42
N HIS A 137 1.15 -7.83 -27.32
CA HIS A 137 1.54 -9.17 -27.78
C HIS A 137 0.79 -9.58 -29.06
N GLU A 138 -0.08 -8.71 -29.60
CA GLU A 138 -0.73 -8.91 -30.90
C GLU A 138 0.15 -8.40 -32.08
N ASP A 139 1.22 -7.64 -31.79
CA ASP A 139 2.27 -7.23 -32.73
C ASP A 139 3.50 -8.18 -32.67
#